data_AF-A0A164LS06-F1
#
_entry.id   AF-A0A164LS06-F1
#
_cell.length_a   1.000
_cell.length_b   1.000
_cell.length_c   1.000
_cell.angle_alpha   90.00
_cell.angle_beta   90.00
_cell.angle_gamma   90.00
#
_symmetry.space_group_name_H-M   'P 1'
#
loop_
_entity.id
_entity.type
_entity.pdbx_description
1 polymer ?
#
loop_
_entity_poly.entity_id
_entity_poly.type
_entity_poly.pdbx_seq_one_letter_code
_entity_poly.pdbx_strand_id
1 'polypeptide(L)'
;MSTAADEMENFAAKAALRNRIKIALKQLKCQDRSTQSLEVTKKLLAHPKYLSSKGVAVFLSMKDEVDTEGIVRNIFDSGKHCYIPRLV
;
A
#
# COMPACT_ATOMS: atom_id res chain seq x y z
N MET A 1 17.05 27.31 6.50
CA MET A 1 18.03 26.21 6.36
C MET A 1 17.75 25.25 7.52
N SER A 2 17.35 24.01 7.24
CA SER A 2 17.18 22.98 8.29
C SER A 2 18.53 22.65 8.88
N THR A 3 18.66 22.56 10.20
CA THR A 3 19.94 22.20 10.85
C THR A 3 20.12 20.69 10.86
N ALA A 4 21.36 20.21 10.99
CA ALA A 4 21.65 18.77 11.08
C ALA A 4 20.96 18.10 12.29
N ALA A 5 20.69 18.87 13.35
CA ALA A 5 19.91 18.43 14.51
C ALA A 5 18.44 18.15 14.14
N ASP A 6 17.82 19.04 13.36
CA ASP A 6 16.43 18.88 12.90
C ASP A 6 16.27 17.67 11.97
N GLU A 7 17.28 17.37 11.13
CA GLU A 7 17.26 16.19 10.26
C GLU A 7 17.41 14.89 11.07
N MET A 8 18.28 14.89 12.08
CA MET A 8 18.45 13.76 12.99
C MET A 8 17.19 13.49 13.80
N GLU A 9 16.56 14.54 14.32
CA GLU A 9 15.28 14.44 15.04
C GLU A 9 14.18 13.87 14.14
N ASN A 10 14.06 14.35 12.90
CA ASN A 10 13.10 13.83 11.93
C ASN A 10 13.34 12.34 11.60
N PHE A 11 14.60 11.92 11.48
CA PHE A 11 14.92 10.52 11.25
C PHE A 11 14.49 9.65 12.43
N ALA A 12 14.82 10.07 13.66
CA ALA A 12 14.42 9.38 14.89
C ALA A 12 12.90 9.31 15.04
N ALA A 13 12.19 10.41 14.79
CA ALA A 13 10.73 10.48 14.84
C ALA A 13 10.07 9.52 13.83
N LYS A 14 10.57 9.48 12.58
CA LYS A 14 10.09 8.52 11.56
C LYS A 14 10.39 7.08 11.97
N ALA A 15 11.55 6.80 12.54
CA ALA A 15 11.91 5.47 13.02
C ALA A 15 10.97 4.99 14.14
N ALA A 16 10.71 5.85 15.13
CA ALA A 16 9.78 5.57 16.22
C ALA A 16 8.35 5.30 15.69
N LEU A 17 7.88 6.13 14.75
CA LEU A 17 6.56 5.94 14.14
C LEU A 17 6.46 4.63 13.34
N ARG A 18 7.45 4.32 12.50
CA ARG A 18 7.50 3.06 11.74
C ARG A 18 7.44 1.84 12.66
N ASN A 19 8.15 1.86 13.79
CA ASN A 19 8.12 0.78 14.76
C ASN A 19 6.74 0.61 15.39
N ARG A 20 6.08 1.72 15.77
CA ARG A 20 4.71 1.68 16.30
C ARG A 20 3.72 1.09 15.29
N ILE A 21 3.80 1.50 14.03
CA ILE A 21 2.94 0.98 12.95
C ILE A 21 3.20 -0.52 12.73
N LYS A 22 4.46 -0.96 12.68
CA LYS A 22 4.82 -2.38 12.53
C LYS A 22 4.25 -3.24 13.67
N ILE A 23 4.31 -2.76 14.90
CA ILE A 23 3.74 -3.47 16.07
C ILE A 23 2.23 -3.61 15.91
N ALA A 24 1.53 -2.52 15.55
CA ALA A 24 0.08 -2.55 15.33
C ALA A 24 -0.32 -3.51 14.19
N LEU A 25 0.39 -3.47 13.06
CA LEU A 25 0.13 -4.36 11.92
C LEU A 25 0.36 -5.83 12.26
N LYS A 26 1.37 -6.15 13.09
CA LYS A 26 1.59 -7.54 13.56
C LYS A 26 0.47 -8.08 14.44
N GLN A 27 -0.28 -7.21 15.11
CA GLN A 27 -1.41 -7.59 15.96
C GLN A 27 -2.71 -7.73 15.17
N LEU A 28 -2.75 -7.28 13.91
CA LEU A 28 -3.93 -7.36 13.06
C LEU A 28 -4.21 -8.81 12.66
N LYS A 29 -5.45 -9.27 12.86
CA LYS A 29 -5.85 -10.62 12.44
C LYS A 29 -5.97 -10.70 10.93
N CYS A 30 -5.72 -11.88 10.38
CA CYS A 30 -5.84 -12.15 8.94
C CYS A 30 -7.24 -11.80 8.39
N GLN A 31 -8.30 -12.12 9.14
CA GLN A 31 -9.68 -11.82 8.76
C GLN A 31 -9.97 -10.32 8.71
N ASP A 32 -9.48 -9.57 9.70
CA ASP A 32 -9.64 -8.11 9.75
C ASP A 32 -8.91 -7.45 8.58
N ARG A 33 -7.70 -7.92 8.27
CA ARG A 33 -6.92 -7.49 7.12
C ARG A 33 -7.65 -7.77 5.80
N SER A 34 -8.22 -8.96 5.64
CA SER A 34 -8.96 -9.34 4.43
C SER A 34 -10.19 -8.44 4.23
N THR A 35 -10.97 -8.23 5.29
CA THR A 35 -12.14 -7.34 5.28
C THR A 35 -11.75 -5.91 4.87
N GLN A 36 -10.70 -5.36 5.48
CA GLN A 36 -10.24 -4.01 5.18
C GLN A 36 -9.66 -3.90 3.76
N SER A 37 -8.96 -4.92 3.28
CA SER A 37 -8.39 -4.95 1.93
C SER A 37 -9.48 -5.00 0.87
N LEU A 38 -10.59 -5.72 1.12
CA LEU A 38 -11.75 -5.71 0.25
C LEU A 38 -12.37 -4.31 0.13
N GLU A 39 -12.51 -3.60 1.25
CA GLU A 39 -13.06 -2.23 1.22
C GLU A 39 -12.13 -1.24 0.52
N VAL A 40 -10.81 -1.36 0.69
CA VAL A 40 -9.84 -0.58 -0.08
C VAL A 40 -9.97 -0.89 -1.58
N THR A 41 -10.09 -2.17 -1.93
CA THR A 41 -10.27 -2.60 -3.33
C THR A 41 -11.52 -1.96 -3.93
N LYS A 42 -12.68 -2.08 -3.27
CA LYS A 42 -13.94 -1.46 -3.74
C LYS A 42 -13.79 0.04 -3.98
N LYS A 43 -13.18 0.76 -3.03
CA LYS A 43 -12.95 2.20 -3.15
C LYS A 43 -12.03 2.55 -4.33
N LEU A 44 -10.96 1.79 -4.54
CA LEU A 44 -10.04 2.01 -5.66
C LEU A 44 -10.73 1.77 -7.00
N LEU A 45 -11.47 0.66 -7.13
CA LEU A 45 -12.13 0.30 -8.39
C LEU A 45 -13.22 1.31 -8.78
N ALA A 46 -13.89 1.93 -7.80
CA ALA A 46 -14.84 3.02 -8.03
C ALA A 46 -14.19 4.39 -8.28
N HIS A 47 -12.87 4.51 -8.09
CA HIS A 47 -12.21 5.82 -8.15
C HIS A 47 -12.02 6.29 -9.60
N PRO A 48 -12.38 7.54 -9.95
CA PRO A 48 -12.31 8.05 -11.33
C PRO A 48 -10.93 7.90 -11.99
N LYS A 49 -9.85 8.16 -11.24
CA LYS A 49 -8.48 7.99 -11.75
C LYS A 49 -8.13 6.53 -12.09
N TYR A 50 -8.68 5.56 -11.36
CA TYR A 50 -8.46 4.15 -11.67
C TYR A 50 -9.23 3.79 -12.95
N LEU A 51 -10.51 4.17 -13.02
CA LEU A 51 -11.38 3.92 -14.17
C LEU A 51 -10.77 4.49 -15.47
N SER A 52 -10.30 5.74 -15.44
CA SER A 52 -9.71 6.41 -16.60
C SER A 52 -8.28 5.97 -16.94
N SER A 53 -7.62 5.20 -16.08
CA SER A 53 -6.23 4.77 -16.31
C SER A 53 -6.15 3.69 -17.39
N LYS A 54 -5.07 3.71 -18.18
CA LYS A 54 -4.74 2.62 -19.13
C LYS A 54 -3.72 1.64 -18.54
N GLY A 55 -3.01 2.05 -17.49
CA GLY A 55 -2.03 1.24 -16.80
C GLY A 55 -1.90 1.65 -15.34
N VAL A 56 -1.59 0.68 -14.50
CA VAL A 56 -1.54 0.83 -13.04
C VAL A 56 -0.24 0.18 -12.53
N ALA A 57 0.53 0.94 -11.77
CA ALA A 57 1.64 0.42 -10.99
C ALA A 57 1.11 -0.07 -9.64
N VAL A 58 1.36 -1.34 -9.31
CA VAL A 58 0.84 -2.00 -8.12
C VAL A 58 1.94 -2.85 -7.49
N PHE A 59 2.04 -2.82 -6.16
CA PHE A 59 2.94 -3.72 -5.43
C PHE A 59 2.25 -5.07 -5.19
N LEU A 60 3.05 -6.13 -5.07
CA LEU A 60 2.56 -7.45 -4.67
C LEU A 60 2.62 -7.54 -3.14
N SER A 61 1.46 -7.60 -2.50
CA SER A 61 1.33 -7.37 -1.07
C SER A 61 2.08 -8.38 -0.19
N MET A 62 2.79 -7.87 0.82
CA MET A 62 3.35 -8.65 1.92
C MET A 62 2.33 -8.89 3.05
N LYS A 63 2.70 -9.63 4.09
CA LYS A 63 1.78 -10.06 5.16
C LYS A 63 1.20 -8.91 6.00
N ASP A 64 1.91 -7.79 6.07
CA ASP A 64 1.59 -6.60 6.86
C ASP A 64 1.08 -5.42 6.00
N GLU A 65 0.73 -5.67 4.74
CA GLU A 65 0.23 -4.66 3.81
C GLU A 65 -1.23 -4.92 3.42
N VAL A 66 -1.88 -3.95 2.78
CA VAL A 66 -3.19 -4.20 2.13
C VAL A 66 -3.02 -5.32 1.10
N ASP A 67 -3.93 -6.29 1.10
CA ASP A 67 -3.95 -7.33 0.07
C ASP A 67 -4.34 -6.72 -1.28
N THR A 68 -3.43 -6.81 -2.26
CA THR A 68 -3.60 -6.24 -3.60
C THR A 68 -4.08 -7.26 -4.63
N GLU A 69 -4.34 -8.51 -4.26
CA GLU A 69 -4.74 -9.56 -5.22
C GLU A 69 -5.99 -9.17 -6.02
N GLY A 70 -7.04 -8.68 -5.34
CA GLY A 70 -8.27 -8.24 -5.99
C GLY A 70 -8.07 -7.08 -6.98
N ILE A 71 -7.13 -6.19 -6.68
CA ILE A 71 -6.76 -5.07 -7.56
C ILE A 71 -6.01 -5.59 -8.78
N VAL A 72 -5.03 -6.48 -8.57
CA VAL A 72 -4.24 -7.09 -9.66
C VAL A 72 -5.14 -7.85 -10.63
N ARG A 73 -6.07 -8.65 -10.11
CA ARG A 73 -7.06 -9.37 -10.95
C ARG A 73 -7.88 -8.39 -11.79
N ASN A 74 -8.42 -7.34 -11.17
CA ASN A 74 -9.23 -6.37 -11.90
C ASN A 74 -8.44 -5.59 -12.98
N ILE A 75 -7.15 -5.30 -12.74
CA ILE A 75 -6.28 -4.68 -13.75
C ILE A 75 -6.23 -5.55 -15.01
N PHE A 76 -5.99 -6.86 -14.84
CA PHE A 76 -5.96 -7.81 -15.96
C PHE A 76 -7.33 -7.98 -16.62
N ASP A 77 -8.39 -8.17 -15.84
CA ASP A 77 -9.76 -8.35 -16.35
C ASP A 77 -10.24 -7.13 -17.15
N SER A 78 -9.78 -5.93 -16.77
CA SER A 78 -10.10 -4.67 -17.44
C SER A 78 -9.20 -4.36 -18.65
N GLY A 79 -8.27 -5.25 -19.00
CA GLY A 79 -7.31 -5.03 -20.10
C GLY A 79 -6.32 -3.89 -19.86
N LYS A 80 -6.11 -3.48 -18.61
CA LYS A 80 -5.16 -2.41 -18.26
C LYS A 80 -3.74 -2.99 -18.17
N HIS A 81 -2.72 -2.16 -18.43
CA HIS A 81 -1.33 -2.56 -18.22
C HIS A 81 -1.00 -2.65 -16.71
N CYS A 82 -0.45 -3.79 -16.28
CA CYS A 82 -0.01 -4.00 -14.91
C CYS A 82 1.51 -3.82 -14.80
N TYR A 83 1.97 -2.91 -13.95
CA TYR A 83 3.40 -2.69 -13.67
C TYR A 83 3.69 -3.05 -12.21
N ILE A 84 4.72 -3.85 -11.98
CA ILE A 84 5.16 -4.23 -10.64
C ILE A 84 6.61 -3.80 -10.39
N PRO A 85 7.00 -3.50 -9.13
CA PRO A 85 8.38 -3.22 -8.79
C PRO A 85 9.30 -4.41 -9.08
N ARG A 86 10.43 -4.16 -9.73
CA ARG A 86 11.59 -5.07 -9.76
C ARG A 86 12.71 -4.42 -8.97
N LEU A 87 12.96 -4.92 -7.77
CA LEU A 87 14.10 -4.49 -6.97
C LEU A 87 15.33 -5.24 -7.49
N VAL A 88 16.35 -4.46 -7.86
CA VAL A 88 17.68 -4.93 -8.26
C VAL A 88 18.69 -4.56 -7.20
#